data_AF-A0A9W8R757-F1
#
_entry.id   AF-A0A9W8R757-F1
#
_cell.length_a   1.000
_cell.length_b   1.000
_cell.length_c   1.000
_cell.angle_alpha   90.00
_cell.angle_beta   90.00
_cell.angle_gamma   90.00
#
_symmetry.space_group_name_H-M   'P 1'
#
loop_
_entity.id
_entity.type
_entity.pdbx_description
1 polymer ?
#
loop_
_entity_poly.entity_id
_entity_poly.type
_entity_poly.pdbx_seq_one_letter_code
_entity_poly.pdbx_strand_id
1 'polypeptide(L)'
;MGRELQKKKRRSGRQPIRQSNRTKKILNPRGNDAIAKNWNKNETLAQNYRRLGLLARLKAPTGGTEKLLGATTTRTSSKDPFGIATVENAIVSEARVERDADGKIVRILGQAKPNPLNDPLNDLDRDSDDEEPAEEWGGIEDDADATDVVKSLIEESRAPVEKKPRHQSSREKEWLDKLVAKYGDDTAAMAKDRKLNPMQQTAADIAKRIRKLNKA
;
A
#
# COMPACT_ATOMS: atom_id res chain seq x y z
N MET A 1 -26.53 -7.43 44.43
CA MET A 1 -25.83 -8.22 45.50
C MET A 1 -26.52 -9.57 45.81
N GLY A 2 -27.21 -10.19 44.84
CA GLY A 2 -28.02 -11.39 45.10
C GLY A 2 -27.33 -12.73 44.79
N ARG A 3 -26.25 -12.74 44.01
CA ARG A 3 -25.66 -13.97 43.48
C ARG A 3 -24.97 -14.78 44.58
N GLU A 4 -25.43 -16.01 44.80
CA GLU A 4 -24.93 -16.89 45.87
C GLU A 4 -23.43 -17.15 45.78
N LEU A 5 -22.88 -17.24 44.56
CA LEU A 5 -21.43 -17.37 44.33
C LEU A 5 -20.63 -16.17 44.87
N GLN A 6 -21.16 -14.94 44.74
CA GLN A 6 -20.49 -13.77 45.31
C GLN A 6 -20.57 -13.77 46.85
N LYS A 7 -21.68 -14.25 47.42
CA LYS A 7 -21.83 -14.42 48.88
C LYS A 7 -20.87 -15.48 49.42
N LYS A 8 -20.75 -16.64 48.76
CA LYS A 8 -19.80 -17.72 49.11
C LYS A 8 -18.35 -17.24 48.98
N LYS A 9 -18.02 -16.48 47.94
CA LYS A 9 -16.69 -15.86 47.77
C LYS A 9 -16.35 -14.90 48.93
N ARG A 10 -17.28 -14.05 49.35
CA ARG A 10 -17.08 -13.14 50.50
C ARG A 10 -16.95 -13.87 51.83
N ARG A 11 -17.72 -14.94 52.05
CA ARG A 11 -17.64 -15.76 53.28
C ARG A 11 -16.38 -16.61 53.38
N SER A 12 -15.72 -16.91 52.25
CA SER A 12 -14.56 -17.80 52.22
C SER A 12 -13.29 -17.27 52.91
N GLY A 13 -13.28 -16.03 53.43
CA GLY A 13 -12.14 -15.44 54.14
C GLY A 13 -10.89 -15.16 53.28
N ARG A 14 -10.91 -15.58 52.01
CA ARG A 14 -9.81 -15.38 51.05
C ARG A 14 -9.73 -13.93 50.62
N GLN A 15 -8.52 -13.36 50.64
CA GLN A 15 -8.28 -12.01 50.14
C GLN A 15 -8.61 -11.92 48.65
N PRO A 16 -9.49 -11.00 48.22
CA PRO A 16 -9.82 -10.86 46.81
C PRO A 16 -8.62 -10.26 46.08
N ILE A 17 -8.10 -10.98 45.08
CA ILE A 17 -7.11 -10.44 44.14
C ILE A 17 -7.79 -9.30 43.37
N ARG A 18 -7.40 -8.06 43.68
CA ARG A 18 -7.84 -6.85 42.98
C ARG A 18 -6.72 -6.43 42.03
N GLN A 19 -6.93 -6.64 40.73
CA GLN A 19 -6.06 -6.06 39.72
C GLN A 19 -6.49 -4.61 39.52
N SER A 20 -5.56 -3.66 39.63
CA SER A 20 -5.86 -2.27 39.34
C SER A 20 -6.07 -2.12 37.83
N ASN A 21 -7.28 -1.78 37.40
CA ASN A 21 -7.60 -1.47 36.00
C ASN A 21 -7.12 -0.07 35.60
N ARG A 22 -6.08 0.48 36.25
CA ARG A 22 -5.48 1.73 35.82
C ARG A 22 -4.84 1.43 34.46
N THR A 23 -5.45 1.93 33.40
CA THR A 23 -4.91 1.85 32.04
C THR A 23 -3.45 2.28 32.12
N LYS A 24 -2.55 1.32 31.93
CA LYS A 24 -1.11 1.56 32.03
C LYS A 24 -0.81 2.66 31.00
N LYS A 25 0.03 3.64 31.39
CA LYS A 25 0.48 4.76 30.54
C LYS A 25 0.73 4.27 29.11
N ILE A 26 0.48 5.15 28.13
CA ILE A 26 0.70 4.86 26.71
C ILE A 26 2.06 4.18 26.57
N LEU A 27 2.01 2.88 26.25
CA LEU A 27 3.19 2.07 26.09
C LEU A 27 3.86 2.48 24.78
N ASN A 28 5.18 2.38 24.72
CA ASN A 28 5.90 2.54 23.45
C ASN A 28 5.26 1.65 22.37
N PRO A 29 5.17 2.14 21.12
CA PRO A 29 4.63 1.35 20.03
C PRO A 29 5.42 0.04 19.92
N ARG A 30 4.70 -1.08 19.86
CA ARG A 30 5.30 -2.41 19.69
C ARG A 30 5.23 -2.75 18.20
N GLY A 31 6.37 -2.92 17.55
CA GLY A 31 6.44 -3.18 16.11
C GLY A 31 7.83 -2.92 15.58
N ASN A 32 8.12 -1.64 15.29
CA ASN A 32 9.41 -1.22 14.75
C ASN A 32 10.29 -0.56 15.84
N ASP A 33 11.53 -1.01 15.95
CA ASP A 33 12.51 -0.51 16.92
C ASP A 33 12.94 0.94 16.64
N ALA A 34 13.05 1.36 15.37
CA ALA A 34 13.38 2.73 14.98
C ALA A 34 12.32 3.72 15.49
N ILE A 35 11.04 3.37 15.38
CA ILE A 35 9.93 4.18 15.90
C ILE A 35 9.91 4.15 17.43
N ALA A 36 10.12 2.98 18.04
CA ALA A 36 10.08 2.82 19.49
C ALA A 36 11.19 3.61 20.22
N LYS A 37 12.40 3.69 19.63
CA LYS A 37 13.51 4.49 20.14
C LYS A 37 13.21 5.99 20.11
N ASN A 38 12.56 6.44 19.03
CA ASN A 38 12.23 7.86 18.83
C ASN A 38 10.86 8.25 19.38
N TRP A 39 10.24 7.46 20.26
CA TRP A 39 8.89 7.73 20.76
C TRP A 39 8.88 8.62 22.01
N ASN A 40 8.19 9.77 21.96
CA ASN A 40 8.02 10.66 23.11
C ASN A 40 6.71 10.33 23.85
N LYS A 41 6.81 9.90 25.11
CA LYS A 41 5.64 9.52 25.94
C LYS A 41 4.79 10.71 26.39
N ASN A 42 5.29 11.93 26.27
CA ASN A 42 4.58 13.15 26.64
C ASN A 42 3.74 13.71 25.49
N GLU A 43 4.06 13.32 24.25
CA GLU A 43 3.34 13.72 23.05
C GLU A 43 2.17 12.75 22.77
N THR A 44 1.12 13.26 22.13
CA THR A 44 0.04 12.41 21.61
C THR A 44 0.54 11.54 20.45
N LEU A 45 -0.20 10.50 20.11
CA LEU A 45 0.12 9.65 18.96
C LEU A 45 0.23 10.46 17.67
N ALA A 46 -0.68 11.42 17.45
CA ALA A 46 -0.70 12.25 16.26
C ALA A 46 0.49 13.22 16.20
N GLN A 47 0.87 13.79 17.34
CA GLN A 47 2.05 14.65 17.46
C GLN A 47 3.34 13.88 17.20
N ASN A 48 3.49 12.70 17.80
CA ASN A 48 4.67 11.85 17.61
C ASN A 48 4.84 11.47 16.14
N TYR A 49 3.82 10.92 15.50
CA TYR A 49 3.93 10.54 14.09
C TYR A 49 4.23 11.75 13.20
N ARG A 50 3.58 12.89 13.44
CA ARG A 50 3.90 14.12 12.73
C ARG A 50 5.37 14.54 12.90
N ARG A 51 5.92 14.47 14.13
CA ARG A 51 7.34 14.75 14.40
C ARG A 51 8.27 13.77 13.70
N LEU A 52 7.86 12.50 13.62
CA LEU A 52 8.61 11.47 12.89
C LEU A 52 8.50 11.63 11.37
N GLY A 53 7.64 12.49 10.82
CA GLY A 53 7.39 12.58 9.38
C GLY A 53 6.45 11.49 8.85
N LEU A 54 5.66 10.88 9.73
CA LEU A 54 4.70 9.82 9.42
C LEU A 54 3.26 10.32 9.60
N LEU A 55 2.33 9.71 8.87
CA LEU A 55 0.91 9.99 9.01
C LEU A 55 0.29 9.15 10.13
N ALA A 56 -0.42 9.81 11.05
CA ALA A 56 -1.15 9.12 12.13
C ALA A 56 -2.46 8.48 11.65
N ARG A 57 -3.09 9.05 10.62
CA ARG A 57 -4.37 8.60 10.07
C ARG A 57 -4.39 8.89 8.56
N LEU A 58 -4.93 7.95 7.79
CA LEU A 58 -5.02 8.07 6.33
C LEU A 58 -6.13 9.04 5.88
N LYS A 59 -7.28 9.02 6.56
CA LYS A 59 -8.42 9.89 6.26
C LYS A 59 -8.29 11.23 6.97
N ALA A 60 -8.86 12.28 6.36
CA ALA A 60 -8.99 13.59 6.99
C ALA A 60 -9.60 13.45 8.39
N PRO A 61 -8.98 14.04 9.43
CA PRO A 61 -9.52 13.98 10.77
C PRO A 61 -10.82 14.78 10.84
N THR A 62 -11.79 14.25 11.59
CA THR A 62 -13.02 14.98 11.89
C THR A 62 -12.72 16.03 12.97
N GLY A 63 -13.06 17.29 12.70
CA GLY A 63 -12.81 18.41 13.62
C GLY A 63 -11.48 19.13 13.36
N GLY A 64 -11.10 20.03 14.27
CA GLY A 64 -9.87 20.82 14.16
C GLY A 64 -8.63 20.02 14.56
N THR A 65 -7.54 20.19 13.82
CA THR A 65 -6.20 19.70 14.20
C THR A 65 -5.37 20.80 14.83
N GLU A 66 -4.52 20.44 15.78
CA GLU A 66 -3.52 21.36 16.33
C GLU A 66 -2.61 21.91 15.23
N LYS A 67 -2.50 23.24 15.15
CA LYS A 67 -1.61 23.96 14.25
C LYS A 67 -0.28 24.21 14.95
N LEU A 68 0.83 23.99 14.23
CA LEU A 68 2.17 24.35 14.72
C LEU A 68 2.34 25.86 14.64
N LEU A 69 2.45 26.51 15.79
CA LEU A 69 2.73 27.95 15.89
C LEU A 69 4.19 28.17 15.47
N GLY A 70 4.42 28.53 14.21
CA GLY A 70 5.76 28.73 13.64
C GLY A 70 6.01 28.01 12.31
N ALA A 71 5.10 27.15 11.88
CA ALA A 71 5.07 26.71 10.49
C ALA A 71 4.56 27.87 9.63
N THR A 72 5.47 28.73 9.15
CA THR A 72 5.18 29.60 8.00
C THR A 72 4.63 28.69 6.93
N THR A 73 3.37 28.87 6.54
CA THR A 73 2.73 28.14 5.45
C THR A 73 3.70 28.06 4.28
N THR A 74 4.36 26.92 4.13
CA THR A 74 5.06 26.59 2.92
C THR A 74 3.98 26.57 1.86
N ARG A 75 4.17 27.45 0.87
CA ARG A 75 3.27 27.71 -0.22
C ARG A 75 2.64 26.40 -0.68
N THR A 76 1.31 26.39 -0.79
CA THR A 76 0.60 25.44 -1.63
C THR A 76 1.42 25.27 -2.91
N SER A 77 1.86 24.05 -3.19
CA SER A 77 2.49 23.73 -4.46
C SER A 77 1.66 24.35 -5.57
N SER A 78 2.28 25.01 -6.54
CA SER A 78 1.59 25.79 -7.58
C SER A 78 0.78 24.93 -8.57
N LYS A 79 0.53 23.67 -8.23
CA LYS A 79 -0.09 22.62 -9.03
C LYS A 79 -0.94 21.71 -8.14
N ASP A 80 -1.76 22.27 -7.26
CA ASP A 80 -2.84 21.49 -6.67
C ASP A 80 -3.98 21.41 -7.70
N PRO A 81 -4.23 20.25 -8.34
CA PRO A 81 -5.27 20.13 -9.36
C PRO A 81 -6.68 20.38 -8.80
N PHE A 82 -6.84 20.39 -7.47
CA PHE A 82 -8.10 20.71 -6.79
C PHE A 82 -8.11 22.11 -6.16
N GLY A 83 -7.05 22.89 -6.34
CA GLY A 83 -6.95 24.26 -5.85
C GLY A 83 -7.78 25.21 -6.70
N ILE A 84 -8.79 25.85 -6.10
CA ILE A 84 -9.56 26.92 -6.76
C ILE A 84 -8.58 28.07 -7.04
N ALA A 85 -8.32 28.34 -8.32
CA ALA A 85 -7.49 29.47 -8.72
C ALA A 85 -8.13 30.78 -8.22
N THR A 86 -7.32 31.67 -7.66
CA THR A 86 -7.75 33.01 -7.28
C THR A 86 -8.22 33.78 -8.52
N VAL A 87 -9.22 34.66 -8.35
CA VAL A 87 -9.89 35.41 -9.44
C VAL A 87 -8.92 36.18 -10.34
N GLU A 88 -7.72 36.49 -9.84
CA GLU A 88 -6.63 37.12 -10.57
C GLU A 88 -6.11 36.29 -11.75
N ASN A 89 -6.26 34.95 -11.70
CA ASN A 89 -5.89 34.04 -12.77
C ASN A 89 -7.05 33.69 -13.72
N ALA A 90 -8.23 34.32 -13.54
CA ALA A 90 -9.32 34.17 -14.49
C ALA A 90 -8.88 34.82 -15.82
N ILE A 91 -8.51 33.98 -16.78
CA ILE A 91 -8.03 34.40 -18.10
C ILE A 91 -9.18 35.14 -18.80
N VAL A 92 -9.15 36.47 -18.76
CA VAL A 92 -9.98 37.30 -19.65
C VAL A 92 -9.38 37.16 -21.05
N SER A 93 -9.83 36.17 -21.81
CA SER A 93 -9.37 35.96 -23.18
C SER A 93 -10.20 36.81 -24.15
N GLU A 94 -9.51 37.57 -25.00
CA GLU A 94 -10.10 38.38 -26.06
C GLU A 94 -10.33 37.50 -27.29
N ALA A 95 -11.58 37.22 -27.67
CA ALA A 95 -11.88 36.45 -28.88
C ALA A 95 -12.21 37.38 -30.05
N ARG A 96 -11.62 37.14 -31.23
CA ARG A 96 -12.01 37.85 -32.46
C ARG A 96 -13.32 37.26 -32.99
N VAL A 97 -14.27 38.14 -33.32
CA VAL A 97 -15.62 37.73 -33.71
C VAL A 97 -16.03 38.41 -35.01
N GLU A 98 -16.47 37.62 -35.97
CA GLU A 98 -17.10 38.06 -37.21
C GLU A 98 -18.59 38.30 -36.98
N ARG A 99 -19.06 39.49 -37.37
CA ARG A 99 -20.44 39.95 -37.20
C ARG A 99 -21.09 40.21 -38.54
N ASP A 100 -22.38 39.91 -38.62
CA ASP A 100 -23.23 40.25 -39.77
C ASP A 100 -23.56 41.75 -39.80
N ALA A 101 -24.16 42.23 -40.89
CA ALA A 101 -24.54 43.63 -41.11
C ALA A 101 -25.45 44.20 -39.99
N ASP A 102 -26.23 43.33 -39.32
CA ASP A 102 -27.09 43.68 -38.18
C ASP A 102 -26.37 43.61 -36.82
N GLY A 103 -25.05 43.41 -36.81
CA GLY A 103 -24.23 43.33 -35.59
C GLY A 103 -24.34 42.01 -34.83
N LYS A 104 -25.07 41.02 -35.38
CA LYS A 104 -25.20 39.68 -34.77
C LYS A 104 -23.93 38.85 -35.01
N ILE A 105 -23.48 38.15 -33.97
CA ILE A 105 -22.28 37.31 -34.00
C ILE A 105 -22.56 36.03 -34.80
N VAL A 106 -21.82 35.84 -35.90
CA VAL A 106 -21.95 34.65 -36.76
C VAL A 106 -20.84 33.64 -36.49
N ARG A 107 -19.60 34.11 -36.28
CA ARG A 107 -18.45 33.22 -36.09
C ARG A 107 -17.41 33.81 -35.15
N ILE A 108 -16.92 33.00 -34.22
CA ILE A 108 -15.77 33.34 -33.36
C ILE A 108 -14.52 32.73 -34.01
N LEU A 109 -13.57 33.58 -34.42
CA LEU A 109 -12.34 33.18 -35.10
C LEU A 109 -11.22 33.07 -34.05
N GLY A 110 -10.80 31.84 -33.76
CA GLY A 110 -9.60 31.56 -32.96
C GLY A 110 -9.84 31.02 -31.55
N GLN A 111 -10.51 29.89 -31.41
CA GLN A 111 -10.52 29.15 -30.14
C GLN A 111 -9.84 27.79 -30.32
N ALA A 112 -8.77 27.59 -29.55
CA ALA A 112 -8.48 26.29 -28.97
C ALA A 112 -9.74 25.79 -28.23
N LYS A 113 -9.92 24.47 -28.12
CA LYS A 113 -11.14 23.81 -27.61
C LYS A 113 -11.74 24.52 -26.39
N PRO A 114 -13.09 24.56 -26.25
CA PRO A 114 -13.74 25.23 -25.14
C PRO A 114 -13.34 24.55 -23.82
N ASN A 115 -12.34 25.10 -23.13
CA ASN A 115 -12.01 24.75 -21.76
C ASN A 115 -12.15 25.96 -20.83
N PRO A 116 -13.37 26.53 -20.70
CA PRO A 116 -13.59 27.74 -19.91
C PRO A 116 -13.36 27.53 -18.41
N LEU A 117 -13.38 26.28 -17.94
CA LEU A 117 -13.18 25.91 -16.53
C LEU A 117 -11.79 25.33 -16.23
N ASN A 118 -10.90 25.26 -17.24
CA ASN A 118 -9.62 24.60 -17.17
C ASN A 118 -9.71 23.17 -16.57
N ASP A 119 -10.72 22.43 -17.01
CA ASP A 119 -10.94 21.05 -16.61
C ASP A 119 -9.85 20.16 -17.22
N PRO A 120 -9.04 19.46 -16.41
CA PRO A 120 -7.96 18.59 -16.89
C PRO A 120 -8.48 17.36 -17.67
N LEU A 121 -9.76 17.00 -17.53
CA LEU A 121 -10.34 15.85 -18.24
C LEU A 121 -10.69 16.15 -19.70
N ASN A 122 -10.83 17.42 -20.08
CA ASN A 122 -11.22 17.81 -21.45
C ASN A 122 -10.17 17.43 -22.51
N ASP A 123 -8.92 17.21 -22.10
CA ASP A 123 -7.84 16.73 -22.97
C ASP A 123 -7.81 15.20 -23.09
N LEU A 124 -8.42 14.47 -22.15
CA LEU A 124 -8.44 13.00 -22.08
C LEU A 124 -9.62 12.37 -22.85
N ASP A 125 -10.66 13.14 -23.17
CA ASP A 125 -11.86 12.67 -23.90
C ASP A 125 -11.65 12.41 -25.41
N ARG A 126 -10.40 12.42 -25.91
CA ARG A 126 -10.08 12.14 -27.32
C ARG A 126 -9.32 10.82 -27.46
N ASP A 127 -9.99 9.80 -27.99
CA ASP A 127 -9.44 8.60 -28.67
C ASP A 127 -8.00 8.23 -28.27
N SER A 128 -7.84 7.71 -27.07
CA SER A 128 -6.67 6.91 -26.70
C SER A 128 -7.16 5.51 -26.38
N ASP A 129 -7.29 4.70 -27.44
CA ASP A 129 -7.30 3.23 -27.37
C ASP A 129 -5.89 2.69 -27.04
N ASP A 130 -4.93 3.57 -26.70
CA ASP A 130 -3.70 3.21 -26.04
C ASP A 130 -4.01 3.04 -24.54
N GLU A 131 -4.18 1.78 -24.13
CA GLU A 131 -4.03 1.34 -22.74
C GLU A 131 -2.62 1.70 -22.27
N GLU A 132 -2.45 2.94 -21.84
CA GLU A 132 -1.26 3.38 -21.10
C GLU A 132 -1.05 2.38 -19.95
N PRO A 133 0.12 1.74 -19.85
CA PRO A 133 0.37 0.73 -18.84
C PRO A 133 0.13 1.37 -17.48
N ALA A 134 -0.84 0.82 -16.74
CA ALA A 134 -1.20 1.26 -15.40
C ALA A 134 0.09 1.58 -14.62
N GLU A 135 0.26 2.85 -14.27
CA GLU A 135 1.50 3.37 -13.67
C GLU A 135 1.93 2.44 -12.54
N GLU A 136 2.98 1.66 -12.80
CA GLU A 136 3.61 0.80 -11.82
C GLU A 136 4.12 1.73 -10.73
N TRP A 137 3.44 1.71 -9.58
CA TRP A 137 3.69 2.59 -8.44
C TRP A 137 5.21 2.75 -8.21
N GLY A 138 5.73 3.95 -8.52
CA GLY A 138 7.16 4.24 -8.68
C GLY A 138 7.99 4.26 -7.39
N GLY A 139 7.53 3.59 -6.33
CA GLY A 139 8.15 3.67 -5.02
C GLY A 139 7.91 5.01 -4.33
N ILE A 140 8.38 5.11 -3.09
CA ILE A 140 8.46 6.39 -2.37
C ILE A 140 9.79 7.01 -2.80
N GLU A 141 9.73 8.14 -3.50
CA GLU A 141 10.89 8.96 -3.81
C GLU A 141 11.52 9.46 -2.50
N ASP A 142 12.85 9.49 -2.44
CA ASP A 142 13.58 9.93 -1.27
C ASP A 142 13.48 11.46 -1.17
N ASP A 143 12.41 11.95 -0.54
CA ASP A 143 12.25 13.38 -0.24
C ASP A 143 13.46 13.87 0.57
N ALA A 144 14.15 14.89 0.07
CA ALA A 144 15.33 15.45 0.74
C ALA A 144 15.03 15.94 2.16
N ASP A 145 13.78 16.37 2.39
CA ASP A 145 13.25 16.86 3.66
C ASP A 145 12.77 15.75 4.61
N ALA A 146 12.91 14.48 4.24
CA ALA A 146 12.51 13.36 5.09
C ALA A 146 13.37 13.29 6.37
N THR A 147 12.70 12.98 7.49
CA THR A 147 13.38 12.78 8.78
C THR A 147 14.30 11.56 8.73
N ASP A 148 15.32 11.54 9.58
CA ASP A 148 16.27 10.41 9.66
C ASP A 148 15.57 9.07 9.95
N VAL A 149 14.46 9.11 10.69
CA VAL A 149 13.65 7.91 10.99
C VAL A 149 12.94 7.40 9.73
N VAL A 150 12.38 8.29 8.91
CA VAL A 150 11.76 7.90 7.65
C VAL A 150 12.80 7.30 6.70
N LYS A 151 13.99 7.91 6.61
CA LYS A 151 15.11 7.36 5.82
C LYS A 151 15.49 5.95 6.27
N SER A 152 15.63 5.71 7.58
CA SER A 152 15.92 4.36 8.09
C SER A 152 14.79 3.36 7.80
N LEU A 153 13.53 3.80 7.85
CA LEU A 153 12.37 2.95 7.55
C LEU A 153 12.31 2.60 6.06
N ILE A 154 12.65 3.54 5.18
CA ILE A 154 12.73 3.31 3.74
C ILE A 154 13.84 2.29 3.45
N GLU A 155 15.02 2.45 4.05
CA GLU A 155 16.12 1.50 3.93
C GLU A 155 15.72 0.09 4.41
N GLU A 156 15.10 -0.02 5.58
CA GLU A 156 14.56 -1.28 6.10
C GLU A 156 13.52 -1.90 5.17
N SER A 157 12.69 -1.09 4.50
CA SER A 157 11.68 -1.56 3.56
C SER A 157 12.28 -2.07 2.24
N ARG A 158 13.41 -1.49 1.81
CA ARG A 158 14.16 -1.91 0.62
C ARG A 158 14.96 -3.19 0.87
N ALA A 159 15.18 -3.58 2.13
CA ALA A 159 15.92 -4.77 2.47
C ALA A 159 15.21 -6.03 1.91
N PRO A 160 15.88 -6.83 1.03
CA PRO A 160 15.26 -8.01 0.46
C PRO A 160 15.07 -9.09 1.52
N VAL A 161 13.85 -9.60 1.66
CA VAL A 161 13.59 -10.77 2.50
C VAL A 161 14.19 -12.01 1.82
N GLU A 162 15.07 -12.71 2.52
CA GLU A 162 15.64 -13.97 2.05
C GLU A 162 14.54 -15.02 1.84
N LYS A 163 14.13 -15.21 0.58
CA LYS A 163 13.14 -16.23 0.21
C LYS A 163 13.82 -17.60 0.20
N LYS A 164 13.53 -18.43 1.20
CA LYS A 164 13.97 -19.83 1.21
C LYS A 164 13.32 -20.60 0.05
N PRO A 165 14.10 -21.20 -0.87
CA PRO A 165 13.53 -21.96 -1.97
C PRO A 165 12.81 -23.20 -1.42
N ARG A 166 11.67 -23.56 -2.01
CA ARG A 166 10.95 -24.78 -1.64
C ARG A 166 11.71 -26.00 -2.16
N HIS A 167 12.28 -26.82 -1.29
CA HIS A 167 12.90 -28.10 -1.68
C HIS A 167 11.85 -29.21 -1.90
N GLN A 168 12.23 -30.29 -2.58
CA GLN A 168 11.46 -31.54 -2.62
C GLN A 168 11.73 -32.37 -1.37
N SER A 169 10.82 -33.26 -1.02
CA SER A 169 11.04 -34.22 0.08
C SER A 169 12.03 -35.33 -0.36
N SER A 170 12.75 -35.94 0.59
CA SER A 170 13.70 -37.03 0.28
C SER A 170 13.03 -38.20 -0.44
N ARG A 171 11.88 -38.65 0.05
CA ARG A 171 11.09 -39.73 -0.54
C ARG A 171 10.59 -39.42 -1.94
N GLU A 172 10.28 -38.15 -2.23
CA GLU A 172 9.89 -37.72 -3.56
C GLU A 172 11.07 -37.82 -4.53
N LYS A 173 12.29 -37.45 -4.10
CA LYS A 173 13.49 -37.62 -4.91
C LYS A 173 13.73 -39.09 -5.25
N GLU A 174 13.73 -39.96 -4.25
CA GLU A 174 13.89 -41.41 -4.47
C GLU A 174 12.82 -42.01 -5.40
N TRP A 175 11.59 -41.49 -5.33
CA TRP A 175 10.51 -41.92 -6.20
C TRP A 175 10.74 -41.48 -7.65
N LEU A 176 11.16 -40.24 -7.86
CA LEU A 176 11.53 -39.72 -9.18
C LEU A 176 12.76 -40.44 -9.74
N ASP A 177 13.77 -40.70 -8.92
CA ASP A 177 14.98 -41.45 -9.31
C ASP A 177 14.63 -42.85 -9.81
N LYS A 178 13.69 -43.54 -9.15
CA LYS A 178 13.19 -44.85 -9.61
C LYS A 178 12.44 -44.77 -10.94
N LEU A 179 11.68 -43.70 -11.16
CA LEU A 179 10.97 -43.49 -12.43
C LEU A 179 11.95 -43.19 -13.56
N VAL A 180 12.92 -42.29 -13.32
CA VAL A 180 13.97 -41.91 -14.28
C VAL A 180 14.87 -43.10 -14.59
N ALA A 181 15.26 -43.90 -13.61
CA ALA A 181 16.07 -45.10 -13.82
C ALA A 181 15.37 -46.15 -14.71
N LYS A 182 14.03 -46.21 -14.70
CA LYS A 182 13.26 -47.20 -15.47
C LYS A 182 12.85 -46.69 -16.86
N TYR A 183 12.46 -45.42 -16.97
CA TYR A 183 11.85 -44.85 -18.18
C TYR A 183 12.69 -43.76 -18.85
N GLY A 184 13.83 -43.37 -18.27
CA GLY A 184 14.66 -42.29 -18.79
C GLY A 184 13.92 -40.95 -18.74
N ASP A 185 13.74 -40.32 -19.91
CA ASP A 185 13.06 -39.03 -20.06
C ASP A 185 11.58 -39.15 -20.49
N ASP A 186 11.07 -40.37 -20.72
CA ASP A 186 9.70 -40.57 -21.19
C ASP A 186 8.67 -40.44 -20.06
N THR A 187 8.26 -39.19 -19.81
CA THR A 187 7.25 -38.85 -18.78
C THR A 187 5.86 -39.41 -19.06
N ALA A 188 5.53 -39.71 -20.33
CA ALA A 188 4.24 -40.32 -20.68
C ALA A 188 4.20 -41.80 -20.27
N ALA A 189 5.32 -42.52 -20.44
CA ALA A 189 5.47 -43.88 -19.93
C ALA A 189 5.47 -43.93 -18.40
N MET A 190 6.15 -42.97 -17.73
CA MET A 190 6.14 -42.87 -16.26
C MET A 190 4.74 -42.70 -15.68
N ALA A 191 3.91 -41.85 -16.30
CA ALA A 191 2.54 -41.61 -15.84
C ALA A 191 1.67 -42.87 -15.93
N LYS A 192 1.91 -43.73 -16.93
CA LYS A 192 1.19 -44.98 -17.14
C LYS A 192 1.65 -46.13 -16.23
N ASP A 193 2.78 -46.00 -15.54
CA ASP A 193 3.28 -47.06 -14.65
C ASP A 193 2.46 -47.16 -13.36
N ARG A 194 1.54 -48.13 -13.29
CA ARG A 194 0.68 -48.36 -12.11
C ARG A 194 1.45 -48.79 -10.85
N LYS A 195 2.65 -49.34 -10.98
CA LYS A 195 3.45 -49.86 -9.85
C LYS A 195 4.32 -48.76 -9.26
N LEU A 196 5.07 -48.05 -10.10
CA LEU A 196 5.93 -46.96 -9.63
C LEU A 196 5.15 -45.66 -9.42
N ASN A 197 4.05 -45.40 -10.13
CA ASN A 197 3.18 -44.24 -9.93
C ASN A 197 1.82 -44.64 -9.31
N PRO A 198 1.80 -45.10 -8.04
CA PRO A 198 0.56 -45.56 -7.40
C PRO A 198 -0.47 -44.44 -7.22
N MET A 199 0.00 -43.19 -7.11
CA MET A 199 -0.84 -42.01 -6.96
C MET A 199 -1.36 -41.46 -8.29
N GLN A 200 -1.06 -42.12 -9.41
CA GLN A 200 -1.53 -41.73 -10.74
C GLN A 200 -1.22 -40.26 -11.09
N GLN A 201 -0.02 -39.81 -10.72
CA GLN A 201 0.47 -38.47 -11.06
C GLN A 201 0.51 -38.29 -12.59
N THR A 202 0.13 -37.11 -13.05
CA THR A 202 0.11 -36.79 -14.49
C THR A 202 1.52 -36.66 -15.04
N ALA A 203 1.69 -36.90 -16.34
CA ALA A 203 2.98 -36.76 -17.02
C ALA A 203 3.56 -35.35 -16.85
N ALA A 204 2.71 -34.31 -16.93
CA ALA A 204 3.12 -32.92 -16.76
C ALA A 204 3.63 -32.62 -15.34
N ASP A 205 3.01 -33.20 -14.31
CA ASP A 205 3.44 -33.02 -12.93
C ASP A 205 4.78 -33.73 -12.67
N ILE A 206 4.92 -34.98 -13.14
CA ILE A 206 6.19 -35.71 -13.09
C ILE A 206 7.29 -34.90 -13.80
N ALA A 207 7.03 -34.38 -15.01
CA ALA A 207 7.96 -33.54 -15.74
C ALA A 207 8.35 -32.26 -14.98
N LYS A 208 7.41 -31.63 -14.27
CA LYS A 208 7.68 -30.43 -13.45
C LYS A 208 8.57 -30.78 -12.26
N ARG A 209 8.35 -31.92 -11.61
CA ARG A 209 9.13 -32.38 -10.47
C ARG A 209 10.54 -32.84 -10.88
N ILE A 210 10.70 -33.51 -12.01
CA ILE A 210 12.01 -33.84 -12.58
C ILE A 210 12.78 -32.55 -12.93
N ARG A 211 12.14 -31.59 -13.59
CA ARG A 211 12.77 -30.27 -13.85
C ARG A 211 13.21 -29.57 -12.57
N LYS A 212 12.43 -29.68 -11.50
CA LYS A 212 12.78 -29.12 -10.19
C LYS A 212 13.93 -29.90 -9.52
N LEU A 213 13.99 -31.21 -9.70
CA LEU A 213 15.08 -32.06 -9.22
C LEU A 213 16.40 -31.71 -9.92
N ASN A 214 16.38 -31.51 -11.24
CA ASN A 214 17.57 -31.17 -12.04
C ASN A 214 18.04 -29.72 -11.86
N LYS A 215 17.15 -28.84 -11.38
CA LYS A 215 17.47 -27.42 -11.11
C LYS A 215 18.00 -27.21 -9.69
N ALA A 216 17.80 -28.18 -8.80
CA ALA A 216 18.25 -28.15 -7.41
C ALA A 216 19.69 -28.65 -7.29
#